data_AF-A0A5K0WZD1-F1
#
_entry.id   AF-A0A5K0WZD1-F1
#
_cell.length_a   1.000
_cell.length_b   1.000
_cell.length_c   1.000
_cell.angle_alpha   90.00
_cell.angle_beta   90.00
_cell.angle_gamma   90.00
#
_symmetry.space_group_name_H-M   'P 1'
#
loop_
_entity.id
_entity.type
_entity.pdbx_description
1 polymer ?
#
loop_
_entity_poly.entity_id
_entity_poly.type
_entity_poly.pdbx_seq_one_letter_code
_entity_poly.pdbx_strand_id
1 'polypeptide(L)'
;DKIANMQSTKGARIQALEKKISILEKAAQLNPDNEELLLYLMKAYGSRDGGSVLVERWEKILMQHPGSCKLWKEFLCSCQSEFSRFKTSEMRKMYAHAIRALSATSMKLCRQ
;
A
#
# COMPACT_ATOMS: atom_id res chain seq x y z
N ASP A 1 -27.69 28.24 3.22
CA ASP A 1 -27.51 26.79 3.47
C ASP A 1 -26.69 25.96 2.46
N LYS A 2 -25.75 26.52 1.70
CA LYS A 2 -24.84 25.69 0.85
C LYS A 2 -23.73 24.98 1.66
N ILE A 3 -23.22 25.62 2.71
CA ILE A 3 -22.07 25.13 3.49
C ILE A 3 -22.45 23.87 4.30
N ALA A 4 -23.64 23.86 4.92
CA ALA A 4 -24.14 22.71 5.68
C ALA A 4 -24.33 21.46 4.80
N ASN A 5 -24.84 21.62 3.57
CA ASN A 5 -25.03 20.51 2.64
C ASN A 5 -23.69 19.91 2.13
N MET A 6 -22.68 20.75 1.90
CA MET A 6 -21.33 20.30 1.54
C MET A 6 -20.64 19.56 2.70
N GLN A 7 -20.85 20.00 3.94
CA GLN A 7 -20.31 19.32 5.13
C GLN A 7 -20.97 17.94 5.37
N SER A 8 -22.28 17.83 5.17
CA SER A 8 -23.00 16.54 5.20
C SER A 8 -22.45 15.55 4.17
N THR A 9 -22.20 16.02 2.94
CA THR A 9 -21.65 15.19 1.86
C THR A 9 -20.20 14.74 2.16
N LYS A 10 -19.39 15.63 2.76
CA LYS A 10 -18.02 15.30 3.17
C LYS A 10 -17.99 14.25 4.27
N GLY A 11 -18.85 14.37 5.28
CA GLY A 11 -18.99 13.38 6.36
C GLY A 11 -19.40 12.00 5.83
N ALA A 12 -20.37 11.96 4.92
CA ALA A 12 -20.81 10.72 4.29
C ALA A 12 -19.68 10.04 3.48
N ARG A 13 -18.86 10.81 2.76
CA ARG A 13 -17.70 10.28 2.02
C ARG A 13 -16.65 9.67 2.94
N ILE A 14 -16.35 10.32 4.08
CA ILE A 14 -15.41 9.79 5.07
C ILE A 14 -15.93 8.47 5.64
N GLN A 15 -17.20 8.42 6.05
CA GLN A 15 -17.80 7.18 6.56
C GLN A 15 -17.81 6.06 5.52
N ALA A 16 -18.08 6.38 4.26
CA ALA A 16 -18.02 5.40 3.17
C ALA A 16 -16.61 4.86 2.95
N LEU A 17 -15.58 5.71 3.08
CA LEU A 17 -14.18 5.30 2.99
C LEU A 17 -13.79 4.37 4.14
N GLU A 18 -14.17 4.68 5.38
CA GLU A 18 -13.89 3.80 6.53
C GLU A 18 -14.57 2.44 6.40
N LYS A 19 -15.83 2.40 5.96
CA LYS A 19 -16.52 1.13 5.69
C LYS A 19 -15.84 0.33 4.59
N LYS A 20 -15.40 0.99 3.51
CA LYS A 20 -14.64 0.34 2.42
C LYS A 20 -13.34 -0.26 2.94
N ILE A 21 -12.60 0.48 3.78
CA ILE A 21 -11.35 -0.02 4.39
C ILE A 21 -11.64 -1.24 5.26
N SER A 22 -12.64 -1.18 6.14
CA SER A 22 -12.98 -2.31 7.02
C SER A 22 -13.36 -3.58 6.24
N ILE A 23 -14.10 -3.44 5.14
CA ILE A 23 -14.44 -4.57 4.25
C ILE A 23 -13.18 -5.14 3.59
N LEU A 24 -12.30 -4.28 3.08
CA LEU A 24 -11.04 -4.70 2.45
C LEU A 24 -10.09 -5.35 3.45
N GLU A 25 -9.96 -4.83 4.67
CA GLU A 25 -9.19 -5.45 5.75
C GLU A 25 -9.71 -6.85 6.07
N LYS A 26 -11.03 -7.00 6.18
CA LYS A 26 -11.62 -8.31 6.46
C LYS A 26 -11.38 -9.28 5.31
N ALA A 27 -11.52 -8.82 4.07
CA ALA A 27 -11.32 -9.66 2.90
C ALA A 27 -9.83 -10.04 2.72
N ALA A 28 -8.89 -9.16 3.08
CA ALA A 28 -7.45 -9.44 3.12
C ALA A 28 -7.09 -10.45 4.20
N GLN A 29 -7.71 -10.34 5.37
CA GLN A 29 -7.54 -11.33 6.44
C GLN A 29 -7.98 -12.73 5.98
N LEU A 30 -9.05 -12.82 5.20
CA LEU A 30 -9.56 -14.10 4.68
C LEU A 30 -8.78 -14.59 3.45
N ASN A 31 -8.12 -13.70 2.71
CA ASN A 31 -7.41 -14.02 1.47
C ASN A 31 -6.04 -13.30 1.44
N PRO A 32 -5.11 -13.69 2.33
CA PRO A 32 -3.87 -12.93 2.53
C PRO A 32 -3.00 -12.87 1.28
N ASP A 33 -3.01 -13.90 0.43
CA ASP A 33 -2.18 -13.96 -0.77
C ASP A 33 -2.79 -13.27 -2.00
N ASN A 34 -4.00 -12.71 -1.88
CA ASN A 34 -4.65 -12.02 -3.01
C ASN A 34 -4.06 -10.62 -3.20
N GLU A 35 -3.07 -10.52 -4.09
CA GLU A 35 -2.37 -9.28 -4.39
C GLU A 35 -3.29 -8.13 -4.81
N GLU A 36 -4.33 -8.39 -5.62
CA GLU A 36 -5.26 -7.34 -6.06
C GLU A 36 -5.98 -6.72 -4.87
N LEU A 37 -6.41 -7.56 -3.94
CA LEU A 37 -7.12 -7.11 -2.75
C LEU A 37 -6.22 -6.28 -1.84
N LEU A 38 -4.98 -6.72 -1.65
CA LEU A 38 -3.96 -5.94 -0.94
C LEU A 38 -3.71 -4.59 -1.61
N LEU A 39 -3.64 -4.53 -2.94
CA LEU A 39 -3.48 -3.28 -3.68
C LEU A 39 -4.67 -2.34 -3.51
N TYR A 40 -5.91 -2.86 -3.56
CA TYR A 40 -7.10 -2.05 -3.31
C TYR A 40 -7.11 -1.50 -1.88
N LEU A 41 -6.68 -2.30 -0.90
CA LEU A 41 -6.54 -1.88 0.48
C LEU A 41 -5.49 -0.76 0.63
N MET A 42 -4.32 -0.90 0.01
CA MET A 42 -3.28 0.13 0.04
C MET A 42 -3.69 1.44 -0.62
N LYS A 43 -4.46 1.38 -1.72
CA LYS A 43 -5.05 2.58 -2.34
C LYS A 43 -6.07 3.26 -1.43
N ALA A 44 -6.89 2.47 -0.72
CA ALA A 44 -7.85 3.00 0.24
C ALA A 44 -7.15 3.66 1.42
N TYR A 45 -6.10 3.02 1.97
CA TYR A 45 -5.25 3.65 2.99
C TYR A 45 -4.57 4.91 2.47
N GLY A 46 -4.02 4.94 1.26
CA GLY A 46 -3.39 6.14 0.71
C GLY A 46 -4.35 7.31 0.50
N SER A 47 -5.66 7.05 0.44
CA SER A 47 -6.69 8.09 0.39
C SER A 47 -7.06 8.66 1.77
N ARG A 48 -6.68 7.97 2.86
CA ARG A 48 -7.03 8.31 4.25
C ARG A 48 -5.79 8.74 5.06
N ASP A 49 -4.71 7.98 4.94
CA ASP A 49 -3.51 8.03 5.78
C ASP A 49 -2.47 8.98 5.18
N GLY A 50 -1.66 9.59 6.05
CA GLY A 50 -0.46 10.33 5.62
C GLY A 50 0.68 9.39 5.18
N GLY A 51 1.62 9.92 4.40
CA GLY A 51 2.67 9.11 3.75
C GLY A 51 3.49 8.19 4.66
N SER A 52 3.83 8.60 5.90
CA SER A 52 4.58 7.74 6.83
C SER A 52 3.79 6.52 7.26
N VAL A 53 2.52 6.71 7.62
CA VAL A 53 1.63 5.60 8.02
C VAL A 53 1.41 4.66 6.84
N LEU A 54 1.26 5.21 5.63
CA LEU A 54 1.12 4.40 4.42
C LEU A 54 2.38 3.56 4.14
N VAL A 55 3.58 4.12 4.33
CA VAL A 55 4.85 3.39 4.17
C VAL A 55 4.96 2.23 5.15
N GLU A 56 4.67 2.45 6.44
CA GLU A 56 4.70 1.38 7.45
C GLU A 56 3.74 0.22 7.10
N ARG A 57 2.57 0.53 6.52
CA ARG A 57 1.62 -0.48 6.05
C ARG A 57 2.15 -1.24 4.84
N TRP A 58 2.78 -0.55 3.88
CA TRP A 58 3.45 -1.19 2.74
C TRP A 58 4.55 -2.15 3.20
N GLU A 59 5.40 -1.71 4.14
CA GLU A 59 6.48 -2.55 4.66
C GLU A 59 5.96 -3.84 5.29
N LYS A 60 4.87 -3.79 6.06
CA LYS A 60 4.23 -4.98 6.63
C LYS A 60 3.75 -5.97 5.56
N ILE A 61 3.12 -5.47 4.50
CA ILE A 61 2.66 -6.31 3.38
C ILE A 61 3.86 -6.91 2.63
N LEU A 62 4.89 -6.10 2.34
CA LEU A 62 6.08 -6.58 1.62
C LEU A 62 6.92 -7.56 2.43
N MET A 63 6.90 -7.47 3.77
CA MET A 63 7.50 -8.49 4.63
C MET A 63 6.79 -9.85 4.50
N GLN A 64 5.47 -9.87 4.30
CA GLN A 64 4.69 -11.09 4.12
C GLN A 64 4.76 -11.62 2.68
N HIS A 65 4.90 -10.72 1.71
CA HIS A 65 4.93 -11.06 0.28
C HIS A 65 6.22 -10.57 -0.41
N PRO A 66 7.42 -10.97 0.07
CA PRO A 66 8.69 -10.42 -0.41
C PRO A 66 9.00 -10.75 -1.87
N GLY A 67 8.37 -11.81 -2.41
CA GLY A 67 8.51 -12.26 -3.80
C GLY A 67 7.59 -11.56 -4.80
N SER A 68 6.65 -10.72 -4.36
CA SER A 68 5.67 -10.12 -5.27
C SER A 68 6.25 -8.90 -5.99
N CYS A 69 6.67 -9.10 -7.25
CA CYS A 69 7.10 -7.99 -8.12
C CYS A 69 6.02 -6.91 -8.25
N LYS A 70 4.75 -7.30 -8.24
CA LYS A 70 3.61 -6.40 -8.40
C LYS A 70 3.45 -5.47 -7.20
N LEU A 71 3.48 -6.01 -5.98
CA LEU A 71 3.40 -5.22 -4.75
C LEU A 71 4.60 -4.28 -4.63
N TRP A 72 5.82 -4.76 -4.93
CA TRP A 72 7.01 -3.92 -4.94
C TRP A 72 6.91 -2.75 -5.93
N LYS A 73 6.41 -3.00 -7.15
CA LYS A 73 6.24 -1.95 -8.17
C LYS A 73 5.30 -0.85 -7.68
N GLU A 74 4.14 -1.22 -7.17
CA GLU A 74 3.13 -0.25 -6.71
C GLU A 74 3.61 0.54 -5.49
N PHE A 75 4.32 -0.09 -4.55
CA PHE A 75 4.98 0.61 -3.44
C PHE A 75 5.98 1.67 -3.92
N LEU A 76 6.88 1.30 -4.84
CA LEU A 76 7.89 2.21 -5.37
C LEU A 76 7.24 3.38 -6.13
N CYS A 77 6.18 3.12 -6.91
CA CYS A 77 5.39 4.18 -7.55
C CYS A 77 4.72 5.10 -6.52
N SER A 78 4.16 4.54 -5.44
CA SER A 78 3.56 5.32 -4.34
C SER A 78 4.58 6.26 -3.71
N CYS A 79 5.79 5.79 -3.42
CA CYS A 79 6.84 6.61 -2.81
C CYS A 79 7.39 7.69 -3.74
N GLN A 80 7.41 7.45 -5.06
CA GLN A 80 7.81 8.48 -6.03
C GLN A 80 6.79 9.61 -6.15
N SER A 81 5.50 9.32 -5.95
CA SER A 81 4.44 10.31 -6.08
C SER A 81 4.45 11.38 -4.98
N GLU A 82 5.12 11.12 -3.85
CA GLU A 82 5.22 12.06 -2.71
C GLU A 82 6.49 12.92 -2.81
N PHE A 83 6.46 13.89 -3.72
CA PHE A 83 7.60 14.78 -4.04
C PHE A 83 8.25 15.46 -2.83
N SER A 84 7.46 15.83 -1.82
CA SER A 84 7.96 16.50 -0.59
C SER A 84 8.87 15.62 0.27
N ARG A 85 8.80 14.29 0.11
CA ARG A 85 9.59 13.31 0.87
C ARG A 85 10.58 12.57 -0.01
N PHE A 86 10.56 12.82 -1.31
CA PHE A 86 11.43 12.16 -2.27
C PHE A 86 12.91 12.52 -2.01
N LYS A 87 13.71 11.50 -1.69
CA LYS A 87 15.16 11.60 -1.64
C LYS A 87 15.75 10.50 -2.50
N THR A 88 16.60 10.87 -3.46
CA THR A 88 17.24 9.89 -4.36
C THR A 88 18.01 8.81 -3.61
N SER A 89 18.64 9.15 -2.47
CA SER A 89 19.34 8.19 -1.63
C SER A 89 18.41 7.14 -1.02
N GLU A 90 17.24 7.56 -0.52
CA GLU A 90 16.24 6.64 0.04
C GLU A 90 15.60 5.80 -1.06
N MET A 91 15.28 6.40 -2.21
CA MET A 91 14.74 5.67 -3.36
C MET A 91 15.69 4.56 -3.82
N ARG A 92 17.00 4.86 -3.91
CA ARG A 92 18.02 3.83 -4.25
C ARG A 92 18.04 2.69 -3.24
N LYS A 93 17.96 2.99 -1.93
CA LYS A 93 17.89 1.95 -0.89
C LYS A 93 16.66 1.07 -1.09
N MET A 94 15.49 1.67 -1.30
CA MET A 94 14.23 0.94 -1.50
C MET A 94 14.29 0.01 -2.72
N TYR A 95 14.82 0.48 -3.85
CA TYR A 95 15.05 -0.38 -5.02
C TYR A 95 16.01 -1.53 -4.71
N ALA A 96 17.11 -1.27 -4.00
CA ALA A 96 18.05 -2.31 -3.61
C ALA A 96 17.40 -3.36 -2.68
N HIS A 97 16.50 -2.94 -1.78
CA HIS A 97 15.71 -3.86 -0.95
C HIS A 97 14.78 -4.72 -1.79
N ALA A 98 14.04 -4.11 -2.74
CA ALA A 98 13.15 -4.83 -3.65
C ALA A 98 13.90 -5.91 -4.44
N ILE A 99 15.00 -5.54 -5.10
CA ILE A 99 15.83 -6.46 -5.89
C ILE A 99 16.33 -7.62 -5.02
N ARG A 100 16.82 -7.33 -3.81
CA ARG A 100 17.32 -8.37 -2.90
C ARG A 100 16.21 -9.33 -2.46
N ALA A 101 15.04 -8.81 -2.10
CA ALA A 101 13.90 -9.63 -1.67
C ALA A 101 13.40 -10.56 -2.79
N LEU A 102 13.28 -10.02 -4.01
CA LEU A 102 12.87 -10.77 -5.20
C LEU A 102 13.90 -11.85 -5.57
N SER A 103 15.18 -11.49 -5.63
CA SER A 103 16.26 -12.45 -5.92
C SER A 103 16.35 -13.56 -4.88
N ALA A 104 16.20 -13.24 -3.60
CA ALA A 104 16.21 -14.23 -2.53
C ALA A 104 15.04 -15.22 -2.64
N THR A 105 13.86 -14.75 -3.05
CA THR A 105 12.69 -15.62 -3.26
C THR A 105 12.84 -16.50 -4.50
N SER A 106 13.34 -15.93 -5.60
CA SER A 106 13.64 -16.68 -6.82
C SER A 106 14.66 -17.80 -6.59
N MET A 107 15.75 -17.52 -5.86
CA MET A 107 16.75 -18.54 -5.52
C MET A 107 16.20 -19.67 -4.63
N LYS A 108 15.17 -19.42 -3.80
CA LYS A 108 14.52 -20.46 -3.00
C LYS A 108 13.69 -21.38 -3.88
N LEU A 109 12.98 -20.83 -4.86
CA LEU A 109 12.17 -21.60 -5.82
C LEU A 109 13.04 -22.51 -6.70
N CYS A 110 14.22 -22.04 -7.15
CA CYS A 110 15.13 -22.88 -7.96
C CYS A 110 15.83 -24.00 -7.19
N ARG A 111 15.75 -24.01 -5.85
CA ARG A 111 16.39 -25.00 -4.97
C ARG A 111 15.42 -26.06 -4.43
N GLN A 112 14.12 -25.92 -4.70
CA GLN A 112 13.07 -26.90 -4.39
C GLN A 112 12.81 -27.78 -5.60
#